data_AF-A0A6B1EC53-F1
#
_entry.id   AF-A0A6B1EC53-F1
#
_cell.length_a   1.000
_cell.length_b   1.000
_cell.length_c   1.000
_cell.angle_alpha   90.00
_cell.angle_beta   90.00
_cell.angle_gamma   90.00
#
_symmetry.space_group_name_H-M   'P 1'
#
loop_
_entity.id
_entity.type
_entity.pdbx_description
1 polymer ?
#
loop_
_entity_poly.entity_id
_entity_poly.type
_entity_poly.pdbx_seq_one_letter_code
_entity_poly.pdbx_strand_id
1 'polypeptide(L)'
;MRTTPRGHYEGQPGFRLLSPETGTLDAAEVAAQASADPDQTLALLADMAAAADRRMAALAARLAGRLALDLARAGAASAGGVGRLESARADRCSGDIDIDRSLDGLLEARAASRPVGLDELWIQRWQRPATAISLIADRSGSMGGPRLAAAAVAAAACALRAPQQWSALAFGDRVVAIKSTDRDRPALAVVDDVLRLRGYGTTDLAAALDAARAQLARCTARRRVAVLLSDCRATAGGDPVTAARRLDELCVIAPAGDSADAEAFAETAGARFAAIAGPHSIPEAIATVLTD
;
A
#
# COMPACT_ATOMS: atom_id res chain seq x y z
N MET A 1 20.18 11.91 13.55
CA MET A 1 19.72 11.21 12.34
C MET A 1 20.93 10.54 11.71
N ARG A 2 21.00 9.20 11.70
CA ARG A 2 22.17 8.46 11.23
C ARG A 2 22.08 8.37 9.70
N THR A 3 22.90 9.13 9.00
CA THR A 3 22.93 9.17 7.54
C THR A 3 23.96 8.19 7.00
N THR A 4 23.65 7.52 5.89
CA THR A 4 24.58 6.56 5.27
C THR A 4 25.47 7.28 4.25
N PRO A 5 26.81 7.20 4.35
CA PRO A 5 27.71 7.85 3.41
C PRO A 5 27.66 7.15 2.04
N ARG A 6 27.93 7.90 0.97
CA ARG A 6 27.92 7.40 -0.42
C ARG A 6 28.76 6.12 -0.61
N GLY A 7 29.94 6.05 0.01
CA GLY A 7 30.85 4.90 -0.10
C GLY A 7 30.25 3.57 0.39
N HIS A 8 29.19 3.60 1.20
CA HIS A 8 28.46 2.39 1.57
C HIS A 8 27.78 1.71 0.36
N TYR A 9 27.31 2.52 -0.59
CA TYR A 9 26.56 2.05 -1.75
C TYR A 9 27.47 1.67 -2.92
N GLU A 10 28.73 2.09 -2.93
CA GLU A 10 29.67 1.81 -4.03
C GLU A 10 29.95 0.33 -4.27
N GLY A 11 29.74 -0.51 -3.24
CA GLY A 11 29.83 -1.96 -3.33
C GLY A 11 28.52 -2.66 -3.70
N GLN A 12 27.39 -1.94 -3.79
CA GLN A 12 26.11 -2.53 -4.16
C GLN A 12 26.01 -2.68 -5.70
N PRO A 13 25.47 -3.80 -6.21
CA PRO A 13 25.28 -4.00 -7.65
C PRO A 13 24.46 -2.87 -8.29
N GLY A 14 24.87 -2.39 -9.46
CA GLY A 14 24.15 -1.35 -10.21
C GLY A 14 24.31 0.08 -9.70
N PHE A 15 24.82 0.32 -8.48
CA PHE A 15 24.87 1.68 -7.90
C PHE A 15 25.67 2.68 -8.75
N ARG A 16 26.85 2.30 -9.24
CA ARG A 16 27.70 3.20 -10.06
C ARG A 16 27.06 3.57 -11.39
N LEU A 17 26.20 2.71 -11.92
CA LEU A 17 25.45 2.97 -13.14
C LEU A 17 24.32 3.97 -12.84
N LEU A 18 23.58 3.74 -11.75
CA LEU A 18 22.43 4.54 -11.35
C LEU A 18 22.83 5.94 -10.85
N SER A 19 23.96 6.07 -10.14
CA SER A 19 24.47 7.32 -9.59
C SER A 19 25.96 7.47 -9.95
N PRO A 20 26.29 7.93 -11.18
CA PRO A 20 27.68 8.02 -11.64
C PRO A 20 28.46 9.11 -10.89
N GLU A 21 27.80 10.20 -10.51
CA GLU A 21 28.41 11.33 -9.81
C GLU A 21 27.70 11.63 -8.48
N THR A 22 28.34 12.44 -7.64
CA THR A 22 27.74 12.86 -6.36
C THR A 22 26.51 13.73 -6.64
N GLY A 23 25.39 13.44 -5.97
CA GLY A 23 24.13 14.17 -6.12
C GLY A 23 23.37 13.89 -7.41
N THR A 24 23.82 12.97 -8.27
CA THR A 24 23.13 12.61 -9.52
C THR A 24 22.48 11.24 -9.43
N LEU A 25 21.41 11.06 -10.19
CA LEU A 25 20.74 9.79 -10.39
C LEU A 25 20.25 9.75 -11.84
N ASP A 26 20.76 8.81 -12.64
CA ASP A 26 20.39 8.66 -14.04
C ASP A 26 19.05 7.92 -14.15
N ALA A 27 18.00 8.64 -14.51
CA ALA A 27 16.66 8.07 -14.63
C ALA A 27 16.53 7.07 -15.78
N ALA A 28 17.31 7.18 -16.84
CA ALA A 28 17.30 6.25 -17.97
C ALA A 28 17.93 4.92 -17.54
N GLU A 29 19.05 4.98 -16.82
CA GLU A 29 19.69 3.79 -16.28
C GLU A 29 18.83 3.11 -15.21
N VAL A 30 18.15 3.90 -14.37
CA VAL A 30 17.15 3.37 -13.42
C VAL A 30 16.06 2.59 -14.15
N ALA A 31 15.54 3.12 -15.26
CA ALA A 31 14.53 2.41 -16.04
C ALA A 31 15.07 1.13 -16.68
N ALA A 32 16.31 1.16 -17.20
CA ALA A 32 16.97 0.00 -17.78
C ALA A 32 17.19 -1.12 -16.75
N GLN A 33 17.74 -0.77 -15.57
CA GLN A 33 17.96 -1.72 -14.48
C GLN A 33 16.64 -2.24 -13.90
N ALA A 34 15.63 -1.37 -13.74
CA ALA A 34 14.31 -1.79 -13.26
C ALA A 34 13.60 -2.76 -14.23
N SER A 35 13.89 -2.65 -15.53
CA SER A 35 13.38 -3.61 -16.52
C SER A 35 14.08 -4.97 -16.45
N ALA A 36 15.32 -5.02 -15.97
CA ALA A 36 16.09 -6.26 -15.83
C ALA A 36 15.82 -6.94 -14.49
N ASP A 37 15.89 -6.17 -13.39
CA ASP A 37 15.60 -6.62 -12.04
C ASP A 37 14.89 -5.48 -11.26
N PRO A 38 13.55 -5.47 -11.25
CA PRO A 38 12.77 -4.43 -10.56
C PRO A 38 12.95 -4.48 -9.05
N ASP A 39 13.16 -5.67 -8.48
CA ASP A 39 13.28 -5.86 -7.03
C ASP A 39 14.59 -5.30 -6.51
N GLN A 40 15.71 -5.67 -7.15
CA GLN A 40 17.02 -5.16 -6.80
C GLN A 40 17.09 -3.64 -6.99
N THR A 41 16.57 -3.14 -8.12
CA THR A 41 16.57 -1.70 -8.40
C THR A 41 15.74 -0.93 -7.38
N LEU A 42 14.53 -1.40 -7.06
CA LEU A 42 13.70 -0.74 -6.07
C LEU A 42 14.31 -0.81 -4.66
N ALA A 43 14.89 -1.95 -4.28
CA ALA A 43 15.57 -2.10 -3.00
C ALA A 43 16.74 -1.11 -2.88
N LEU A 44 17.58 -0.99 -3.90
CA LEU A 44 18.69 -0.05 -3.92
C LEU A 44 18.21 1.40 -3.83
N LEU A 45 17.19 1.78 -4.60
CA LEU A 45 16.62 3.14 -4.52
C LEU A 45 16.00 3.44 -3.16
N ALA A 46 15.33 2.47 -2.54
CA ALA A 46 14.79 2.59 -1.19
C ALA A 46 15.89 2.77 -0.13
N ASP A 47 17.01 2.06 -0.27
CA ASP A 47 18.18 2.21 0.61
C ASP A 47 18.87 3.56 0.42
N MET A 48 19.00 4.02 -0.83
CA MET A 48 19.55 5.34 -1.18
C MET A 48 18.68 6.51 -0.70
N ALA A 49 17.38 6.30 -0.47
CA ALA A 49 16.51 7.30 0.15
C ALA A 49 16.95 7.66 1.59
N ALA A 50 17.86 6.89 2.19
CA ALA A 50 18.50 7.19 3.48
C ALA A 50 19.92 7.77 3.39
N ALA A 51 20.41 8.04 2.18
CA ALA A 51 21.76 8.55 1.98
C ALA A 51 21.97 9.94 2.62
N ALA A 52 23.21 10.21 3.04
CA ALA A 52 23.63 11.50 3.58
C ALA A 52 23.49 12.64 2.56
N ASP A 53 23.67 12.32 1.28
CA ASP A 53 23.44 13.24 0.18
C ASP A 53 21.94 13.48 0.01
N ARG A 54 21.49 14.65 0.46
CA ARG A 54 20.07 15.04 0.40
C ARG A 54 19.51 15.12 -1.01
N ARG A 55 20.33 15.46 -2.02
CA ARG A 55 19.88 15.53 -3.42
C ARG A 55 19.67 14.14 -3.97
N MET A 56 20.67 13.27 -3.79
CA MET A 56 20.58 11.86 -4.20
C MET A 56 19.43 11.14 -3.49
N ALA A 57 19.28 11.33 -2.18
CA ALA A 57 18.19 10.73 -1.40
C ALA A 57 16.81 11.19 -1.88
N ALA A 58 16.65 12.47 -2.24
CA ALA A 58 15.40 12.99 -2.79
C ALA A 58 15.07 12.40 -4.17
N LEU A 59 16.08 12.28 -5.05
CA LEU A 59 15.91 11.66 -6.37
C LEU A 59 15.58 10.17 -6.25
N ALA A 60 16.30 9.45 -5.39
CA ALA A 60 16.09 8.03 -5.15
C ALA A 60 14.69 7.75 -4.59
N ALA A 61 14.24 8.52 -3.59
CA ALA A 61 12.88 8.41 -3.05
C ALA A 61 11.82 8.63 -4.14
N ARG A 62 11.99 9.65 -4.99
CA ARG A 62 11.05 9.96 -6.07
C ARG A 62 10.98 8.85 -7.13
N LEU A 63 12.11 8.27 -7.51
CA LEU A 63 12.14 7.17 -8.49
C LEU A 63 11.63 5.86 -7.89
N ALA A 64 11.99 5.56 -6.64
CA ALA A 64 11.44 4.42 -5.90
C ALA A 64 9.91 4.51 -5.77
N GLY A 65 9.36 5.67 -5.42
CA GLY A 65 7.92 5.86 -5.31
C GLY A 65 7.17 5.66 -6.63
N ARG A 66 7.76 6.10 -7.75
CA ARG A 66 7.22 5.84 -9.10
C ARG A 66 7.27 4.36 -9.47
N LEU A 67 8.42 3.73 -9.32
CA LEU A 67 8.61 2.31 -9.62
C LEU A 67 7.68 1.43 -8.77
N ALA A 68 7.51 1.75 -7.48
CA ALA A 68 6.59 1.03 -6.61
C ALA A 68 5.12 1.14 -7.06
N LEU A 69 4.70 2.32 -7.54
CA LEU A 69 3.37 2.51 -8.12
C LEU A 69 3.20 1.74 -9.43
N ASP A 70 4.22 1.71 -10.28
CA ASP A 70 4.17 1.01 -11.56
C ASP A 70 4.10 -0.52 -11.36
N LEU A 71 4.87 -1.07 -10.41
CA LEU A 71 4.75 -2.47 -9.99
C LEU A 71 3.35 -2.78 -9.43
N ALA A 72 2.83 -1.92 -8.56
CA ALA A 72 1.49 -2.08 -8.01
C ALA A 72 0.39 -2.06 -9.09
N ARG A 73 0.53 -1.20 -10.12
CA ARG A 73 -0.39 -1.16 -11.26
C ARG A 73 -0.31 -2.40 -12.13
N ALA A 74 0.90 -2.90 -12.39
CA ALA A 74 1.09 -4.12 -13.17
C ALA A 74 0.34 -5.31 -12.54
N GLY A 75 0.40 -5.45 -11.21
CA GLY A 75 -0.37 -6.49 -10.51
C GLY A 75 -1.88 -6.20 -10.42
N ALA A 76 -2.29 -4.94 -10.32
CA ALA A 76 -3.70 -4.57 -10.32
C ALA A 76 -4.42 -4.87 -11.65
N ALA A 77 -3.69 -4.89 -12.77
CA ALA A 77 -4.19 -5.30 -14.07
C ALA A 77 -4.42 -6.83 -14.17
N SER A 78 -3.62 -7.62 -13.45
CA SER A 78 -3.76 -9.08 -13.38
C SER A 78 -4.90 -9.53 -12.44
N ALA A 79 -5.18 -8.75 -11.38
CA ALA A 79 -6.21 -9.04 -10.39
C ALA A 79 -7.65 -8.71 -10.87
N GLY A 80 -8.03 -9.23 -12.04
CA GLY A 80 -9.33 -9.08 -12.68
C GLY A 80 -10.47 -9.73 -11.89
N GLY A 81 -10.90 -9.11 -10.80
CA GLY A 81 -12.21 -9.35 -10.21
C GLY A 81 -13.28 -8.60 -11.01
N VAL A 82 -14.36 -9.30 -11.39
CA VAL A 82 -15.53 -8.70 -12.03
C VAL A 82 -16.06 -7.59 -11.12
N GLY A 83 -15.97 -6.34 -11.56
CA GLY A 83 -16.59 -5.22 -10.82
C GLY A 83 -18.08 -5.48 -10.68
N ARG A 84 -18.73 -4.95 -9.64
CA ARG A 84 -20.18 -4.97 -9.58
C ARG A 84 -20.70 -3.65 -10.14
N LEU A 85 -21.67 -3.70 -11.03
CA LEU A 85 -22.35 -2.51 -11.50
C LEU A 85 -23.21 -1.96 -10.35
N GLU A 86 -22.93 -0.75 -9.90
CA GLU A 86 -23.74 -0.05 -8.89
C GLU A 86 -24.27 1.26 -9.46
N SER A 87 -25.56 1.52 -9.25
CA SER A 87 -26.20 2.77 -9.61
C SER A 87 -26.10 3.77 -8.44
N ALA A 88 -25.51 4.94 -8.68
CA ALA A 88 -25.41 6.07 -7.74
C ALA A 88 -25.98 7.34 -8.38
N ARG A 89 -26.27 8.38 -7.58
CA ARG A 89 -26.61 9.70 -8.14
C ARG A 89 -25.44 10.26 -8.94
N ALA A 90 -25.73 10.94 -10.04
CA ALA A 90 -24.67 11.53 -10.85
C ALA A 90 -23.99 12.67 -10.08
N ASP A 91 -22.68 12.67 -10.11
CA ASP A 91 -21.82 13.74 -9.64
C ASP A 91 -20.91 14.19 -10.80
N ARG A 92 -19.81 14.89 -10.52
CA ARG A 92 -18.84 15.25 -11.57
C ARG A 92 -17.96 14.07 -12.02
N CYS A 93 -18.15 12.87 -11.49
CA CYS A 93 -17.36 11.69 -11.85
C CYS A 93 -17.96 10.95 -13.06
N SER A 94 -17.14 10.12 -13.70
CA SER A 94 -17.50 9.36 -14.90
C SER A 94 -18.30 8.07 -14.60
N GLY A 95 -19.35 7.81 -15.37
CA GLY A 95 -20.16 6.59 -15.39
C GLY A 95 -21.20 6.65 -16.51
N ASP A 96 -21.87 5.54 -16.82
CA ASP A 96 -22.94 5.52 -17.83
C ASP A 96 -24.27 5.95 -17.19
N ILE A 97 -25.10 6.72 -17.89
CA ILE A 97 -26.38 7.19 -17.35
C ILE A 97 -27.38 6.02 -17.27
N ASP A 98 -27.93 5.80 -16.08
CA ASP A 98 -29.04 4.87 -15.83
C ASP A 98 -30.35 5.56 -16.21
N ILE A 99 -30.77 5.41 -17.47
CA ILE A 99 -31.94 6.12 -18.02
C ILE A 99 -33.21 5.73 -17.25
N ASP A 100 -33.37 4.45 -16.93
CA ASP A 100 -34.56 3.93 -16.26
C ASP A 100 -34.72 4.55 -14.87
N ARG A 101 -33.63 4.64 -14.11
CA ARG A 101 -33.66 5.22 -12.77
C ARG A 101 -33.68 6.74 -12.74
N SER A 102 -33.17 7.37 -13.82
CA SER A 102 -33.20 8.83 -14.00
C SER A 102 -34.53 9.34 -14.57
N LEU A 103 -35.42 8.45 -14.99
CA LEU A 103 -36.62 8.79 -15.75
C LEU A 103 -37.51 9.82 -15.01
N ASP A 104 -37.73 9.62 -13.71
CA ASP A 104 -38.57 10.52 -12.91
C ASP A 104 -37.99 11.95 -12.86
N GLY A 105 -36.69 12.08 -12.59
CA GLY A 105 -36.00 13.39 -12.57
C GLY A 105 -35.96 14.07 -13.93
N LEU A 106 -35.79 13.29 -15.01
CA LEU A 106 -35.84 13.78 -16.39
C LEU A 106 -37.24 14.30 -16.75
N LEU A 107 -38.30 13.58 -16.37
CA LEU A 107 -39.68 13.97 -16.62
C LEU A 107 -40.07 15.23 -15.82
N GLU A 108 -39.69 15.31 -14.55
CA GLU A 108 -39.94 16.48 -13.70
C GLU A 108 -39.25 17.74 -14.24
N ALA A 109 -37.97 17.65 -14.61
CA ALA A 109 -37.23 18.77 -15.18
C ALA A 109 -37.84 19.22 -16.51
N ARG A 110 -38.27 18.27 -17.36
CA ARG A 110 -38.94 18.57 -18.63
C ARG A 110 -40.29 19.25 -18.41
N ALA A 111 -41.11 18.75 -17.49
CA ALA A 111 -42.40 19.34 -17.16
C ALA A 111 -42.25 20.79 -16.64
N ALA A 112 -41.21 21.04 -15.85
CA ALA A 112 -40.88 22.35 -15.31
C ALA A 112 -40.10 23.25 -16.29
N SER A 113 -39.84 22.80 -17.53
CA SER A 113 -39.06 23.55 -18.55
C SER A 113 -37.72 24.07 -18.02
N ARG A 114 -37.02 23.26 -17.22
CA ARG A 114 -35.72 23.60 -16.63
C ARG A 114 -34.64 22.59 -17.02
N PRO A 115 -33.35 22.96 -16.94
CA PRO A 115 -32.26 22.01 -17.04
C PRO A 115 -32.35 20.94 -15.95
N VAL A 116 -31.92 19.72 -16.30
CA VAL A 116 -31.82 18.59 -15.36
C VAL A 116 -30.61 18.78 -14.46
N GLY A 117 -30.81 18.65 -13.15
CA GLY A 117 -29.73 18.64 -12.16
C GLY A 117 -28.94 17.34 -12.21
N LEU A 118 -27.64 17.38 -11.93
CA LEU A 118 -26.82 16.15 -11.86
C LEU A 118 -27.31 15.22 -10.74
N ASP A 119 -27.75 15.77 -9.62
CA ASP A 119 -28.35 15.05 -8.49
C ASP A 119 -29.70 14.39 -8.83
N GLU A 120 -30.32 14.75 -9.94
CA GLU A 120 -31.57 14.15 -10.45
C GLU A 120 -31.29 12.96 -11.37
N LEU A 121 -30.07 12.85 -11.88
CA LEU A 121 -29.61 11.74 -12.71
C LEU A 121 -29.00 10.63 -11.86
N TRP A 122 -29.08 9.42 -12.38
CA TRP A 122 -28.41 8.24 -11.87
C TRP A 122 -27.37 7.78 -12.89
N ILE A 123 -26.22 7.34 -12.38
CA ILE A 123 -25.16 6.74 -13.18
C ILE A 123 -24.87 5.32 -12.68
N GLN A 124 -24.66 4.40 -13.62
CA GLN A 124 -24.09 3.09 -13.40
C GLN A 124 -22.58 3.17 -13.50
N ARG A 125 -21.90 2.69 -12.46
CA ARG A 125 -20.45 2.57 -12.44
C ARG A 125 -20.03 1.20 -11.95
N TRP A 126 -18.97 0.67 -12.55
CA TRP A 126 -18.33 -0.55 -12.05
C TRP A 126 -17.62 -0.22 -10.74
N GLN A 127 -18.19 -0.63 -9.62
CA GLN A 127 -17.61 -0.53 -8.29
C GLN A 127 -17.07 -1.89 -7.87
N ARG A 128 -15.77 -1.94 -7.55
CA ARG A 128 -15.21 -3.04 -6.75
C ARG A 128 -15.87 -2.99 -5.37
N PRO A 129 -16.07 -4.13 -4.67
CA PRO A 129 -16.72 -4.12 -3.37
C PRO A 129 -16.02 -3.14 -2.43
N ALA A 130 -16.82 -2.33 -1.73
CA ALA A 130 -16.39 -1.35 -0.72
C ALA A 130 -15.60 -2.07 0.38
N THR A 131 -14.31 -2.29 0.10
CA THR A 131 -13.35 -2.98 0.96
C THR A 131 -12.47 -1.91 1.56
N ALA A 132 -12.43 -1.86 2.89
CA ALA A 132 -11.48 -1.03 3.58
C ALA A 132 -10.21 -1.81 3.88
N ILE A 133 -9.05 -1.20 3.63
CA ILE A 133 -7.76 -1.85 3.85
C ILE A 133 -6.93 -1.05 4.86
N SER A 134 -6.45 -1.72 5.90
CA SER A 134 -5.44 -1.16 6.81
C SER A 134 -4.12 -1.89 6.57
N LEU A 135 -3.17 -1.24 5.90
CA LEU A 135 -1.82 -1.74 5.77
C LEU A 135 -1.04 -1.47 7.07
N ILE A 136 -0.36 -2.49 7.56
CA ILE A 136 0.47 -2.45 8.76
C ILE A 136 1.88 -2.91 8.32
N ALA A 137 2.81 -1.97 8.26
CA ALA A 137 4.20 -2.26 7.89
C ALA A 137 5.07 -2.30 9.14
N ASP A 138 5.76 -3.42 9.33
CA ASP A 138 6.75 -3.55 10.38
C ASP A 138 7.97 -2.68 10.06
N ARG A 139 8.43 -1.91 11.05
CA ARG A 139 9.69 -1.17 11.01
C ARG A 139 10.66 -1.63 12.12
N SER A 140 10.46 -2.81 12.69
CA SER A 140 11.41 -3.41 13.62
C SER A 140 12.66 -3.90 12.90
N GLY A 141 13.79 -3.90 13.61
CA GLY A 141 15.08 -4.29 13.04
C GLY A 141 15.62 -3.36 11.95
N SER A 142 16.54 -3.85 11.12
CA SER A 142 17.09 -3.11 9.99
C SER A 142 16.08 -3.04 8.85
N MET A 143 15.30 -1.95 8.79
CA MET A 143 14.55 -1.57 7.61
C MET A 143 15.49 -1.15 6.48
N GLY A 144 16.17 -2.12 5.88
CA GLY A 144 16.99 -1.92 4.68
C GLY A 144 16.14 -1.81 3.42
N GLY A 145 16.81 -1.58 2.29
CA GLY A 145 16.20 -1.44 0.97
C GLY A 145 15.05 -2.41 0.65
N PRO A 146 15.24 -3.75 0.78
CA PRO A 146 14.21 -4.72 0.41
C PRO A 146 12.92 -4.62 1.22
N ARG A 147 12.99 -4.43 2.55
CA ARG A 147 11.79 -4.33 3.41
C ARG A 147 11.05 -3.00 3.18
N LEU A 148 11.79 -1.90 2.95
CA LEU A 148 11.20 -0.61 2.59
C LEU A 148 10.54 -0.64 1.21
N ALA A 149 11.20 -1.25 0.23
CA ALA A 149 10.67 -1.47 -1.12
C ALA A 149 9.37 -2.28 -1.08
N ALA A 150 9.35 -3.36 -0.30
CA ALA A 150 8.17 -4.18 -0.09
C ALA A 150 7.01 -3.37 0.51
N ALA A 151 7.25 -2.64 1.61
CA ALA A 151 6.24 -1.79 2.24
C ALA A 151 5.71 -0.70 1.28
N ALA A 152 6.59 -0.12 0.45
CA ALA A 152 6.22 0.89 -0.54
C ALA A 152 5.28 0.32 -1.62
N VAL A 153 5.59 -0.85 -2.17
CA VAL A 153 4.72 -1.54 -3.15
C VAL A 153 3.41 -1.96 -2.50
N ALA A 154 3.43 -2.45 -1.27
CA ALA A 154 2.22 -2.80 -0.53
C ALA A 154 1.32 -1.57 -0.33
N ALA A 155 1.88 -0.44 0.08
CA ALA A 155 1.14 0.82 0.24
C ALA A 155 0.52 1.29 -1.09
N ALA A 156 1.28 1.22 -2.18
CA ALA A 156 0.80 1.51 -3.51
C ALA A 156 -0.34 0.57 -3.93
N ALA A 157 -0.20 -0.74 -3.72
CA ALA A 157 -1.21 -1.74 -4.04
C ALA A 157 -2.50 -1.53 -3.23
N CYS A 158 -2.41 -1.31 -1.92
CA CYS A 158 -3.56 -1.01 -1.08
C CYS A 158 -4.29 0.26 -1.53
N ALA A 159 -3.54 1.32 -1.87
CA ALA A 159 -4.10 2.57 -2.37
C ALA A 159 -4.85 2.40 -3.70
N LEU A 160 -4.35 1.56 -4.62
CA LEU A 160 -5.01 1.26 -5.88
C LEU A 160 -6.24 0.36 -5.72
N ARG A 161 -6.23 -0.52 -4.70
CA ARG A 161 -7.35 -1.45 -4.45
C ARG A 161 -8.50 -0.82 -3.68
N ALA A 162 -8.21 0.03 -2.70
CA ALA A 162 -9.20 0.68 -1.84
C ALA A 162 -9.00 2.21 -1.79
N PRO A 163 -9.09 2.93 -2.94
CA PRO A 163 -8.72 4.34 -3.02
C PRO A 163 -9.53 5.24 -2.07
N GLN A 164 -10.75 4.83 -1.74
CA GLN A 164 -11.67 5.59 -0.89
C GLN A 164 -11.46 5.36 0.61
N GLN A 165 -11.07 4.15 1.02
CA GLN A 165 -11.03 3.75 2.44
C GLN A 165 -9.82 2.88 2.72
N TRP A 166 -8.66 3.52 2.87
CA TRP A 166 -7.45 2.82 3.26
C TRP A 166 -6.64 3.61 4.28
N SER A 167 -5.84 2.89 5.06
CA SER A 167 -4.87 3.46 5.99
C SER A 167 -3.53 2.73 5.87
N ALA A 168 -2.46 3.42 6.25
CA ALA A 168 -1.11 2.87 6.29
C ALA A 168 -0.50 3.21 7.64
N LEU A 169 -0.14 2.17 8.38
CA LEU A 169 0.46 2.22 9.70
C LEU A 169 1.88 1.66 9.62
N ALA A 170 2.81 2.27 10.32
CA ALA A 170 4.12 1.69 10.60
C ALA A 170 4.26 1.43 12.09
N PHE A 171 4.81 0.28 12.47
CA PHE A 171 4.94 -0.09 13.89
C PHE A 171 6.31 -0.63 14.26
N GLY A 172 6.69 -0.39 15.52
CA GLY A 172 7.89 -0.91 16.18
C GLY A 172 7.60 -0.87 17.68
N ASP A 173 8.36 -0.07 18.42
CA ASP A 173 8.06 0.28 19.82
C ASP A 173 6.76 1.09 19.98
N ARG A 174 6.34 1.77 18.91
CA ARG A 174 5.10 2.53 18.80
C ARG A 174 4.53 2.45 17.40
N VAL A 175 3.21 2.62 17.31
CA VAL A 175 2.47 2.71 16.05
C VAL A 175 2.40 4.17 15.58
N VAL A 176 2.68 4.38 14.30
CA VAL A 176 2.60 5.67 13.62
C VAL A 176 1.67 5.55 12.41
N ALA A 177 0.64 6.38 12.34
CA ALA A 177 -0.20 6.46 11.16
C ALA A 177 0.45 7.34 10.09
N ILE A 178 0.91 6.73 9.00
CA ILE A 178 1.42 7.44 7.82
C ILE A 178 0.24 8.02 7.06
N LYS A 179 -0.82 7.22 6.89
CA LYS A 179 -2.11 7.67 6.40
C LYS A 179 -3.21 7.12 7.30
N SER A 180 -4.09 7.98 7.77
CA SER A 180 -5.32 7.57 8.45
C SER A 180 -6.47 7.42 7.44
N THR A 181 -7.44 6.56 7.75
CA THR A 181 -8.64 6.32 6.91
C THR A 181 -9.38 7.62 6.58
N ASP A 182 -9.48 8.53 7.54
CA ASP A 182 -10.25 9.78 7.49
C ASP A 182 -9.56 10.91 6.73
N ARG A 183 -8.30 10.73 6.32
CA ARG A 183 -7.55 11.74 5.57
C ARG A 183 -7.32 11.29 4.14
N ASP A 184 -7.77 12.12 3.20
CA ASP A 184 -7.38 11.95 1.81
C ASP A 184 -5.92 12.38 1.60
N ARG A 185 -5.14 11.50 0.97
CA ARG A 185 -3.73 11.71 0.66
C ARG A 185 -3.41 11.00 -0.65
N PRO A 186 -2.69 11.63 -1.58
CA PRO A 186 -2.29 10.97 -2.82
C PRO A 186 -1.38 9.78 -2.51
N ALA A 187 -1.60 8.66 -3.19
CA ALA A 187 -0.87 7.40 -2.97
C ALA A 187 0.66 7.60 -2.99
N LEU A 188 1.16 8.36 -3.97
CA LEU A 188 2.58 8.66 -4.10
C LEU A 188 3.17 9.32 -2.85
N ALA A 189 2.45 10.26 -2.21
CA ALA A 189 2.96 10.94 -1.01
C ALA A 189 3.03 10.00 0.19
N VAL A 190 2.13 9.02 0.28
CA VAL A 190 2.17 8.01 1.35
C VAL A 190 3.31 7.03 1.10
N VAL A 191 3.51 6.61 -0.16
CA VAL A 191 4.63 5.76 -0.56
C VAL A 191 5.97 6.46 -0.27
N ASP A 192 6.10 7.74 -0.59
CA ASP A 192 7.29 8.54 -0.28
C ASP A 192 7.57 8.59 1.23
N ASP A 193 6.53 8.71 2.07
CA ASP A 193 6.68 8.68 3.53
C ASP A 193 7.06 7.28 4.04
N VAL A 194 6.53 6.21 3.43
CA VAL A 194 6.91 4.83 3.73
C VAL A 194 8.39 4.59 3.44
N LEU A 195 8.91 5.07 2.30
CA LEU A 195 10.33 4.95 1.93
C LEU A 195 11.27 5.75 2.88
N ARG A 196 10.71 6.70 3.63
CA ARG A 196 11.44 7.48 4.64
C ARG A 196 11.39 6.87 6.03
N LEU A 197 10.65 5.78 6.23
CA LEU A 197 10.64 5.06 7.49
C LEU A 197 12.05 4.57 7.82
N ARG A 198 12.35 4.53 9.11
CA ARG A 198 13.61 4.02 9.62
C ARG A 198 13.34 3.00 10.69
N GLY A 199 14.09 1.90 10.63
CA GLY A 199 13.90 0.78 11.52
C GLY A 199 14.67 0.97 12.81
N TYR A 200 13.97 0.97 13.94
CA TYR A 200 14.54 1.07 15.28
C TYR A 200 13.55 0.52 16.31
N GLY A 201 14.07 -0.21 17.29
CA GLY A 201 13.35 -0.59 18.50
C GLY A 201 12.77 -2.00 18.49
N THR A 202 11.90 -2.25 19.45
CA THR A 202 11.15 -3.50 19.65
C THR A 202 9.97 -3.60 18.68
N THR A 203 9.24 -4.72 18.77
CA THR A 203 8.11 -5.06 17.91
C THR A 203 6.88 -5.28 18.79
N ASP A 204 6.02 -4.26 18.93
CA ASP A 204 4.72 -4.39 19.59
C ASP A 204 3.63 -4.67 18.54
N LEU A 205 3.48 -5.95 18.22
CA LEU A 205 2.54 -6.43 17.20
C LEU A 205 1.08 -6.28 17.66
N ALA A 206 0.80 -6.50 18.96
CA ALA A 206 -0.54 -6.35 19.49
C ALA A 206 -1.06 -4.92 19.36
N ALA A 207 -0.24 -3.91 19.71
CA ALA A 207 -0.60 -2.51 19.54
C ALA A 207 -0.85 -2.14 18.08
N ALA A 208 -0.08 -2.70 17.14
CA ALA A 208 -0.25 -2.47 15.71
C ALA A 208 -1.60 -2.99 15.19
N LEU A 209 -1.98 -4.20 15.60
CA LEU A 209 -3.26 -4.82 15.23
C LEU A 209 -4.44 -4.06 15.85
N ASP A 210 -4.33 -3.62 17.11
CA ASP A 210 -5.37 -2.79 17.74
C ASP A 210 -5.53 -1.43 17.06
N ALA A 211 -4.43 -0.80 16.65
CA ALA A 211 -4.46 0.44 15.89
C ALA A 211 -5.10 0.26 14.50
N ALA A 212 -4.81 -0.85 13.82
CA ALA A 212 -5.44 -1.20 12.55
C ALA A 212 -6.95 -1.40 12.70
N ARG A 213 -7.37 -2.13 13.73
CA ARG A 213 -8.78 -2.29 14.07
C ARG A 213 -9.47 -0.94 14.31
N ALA A 214 -8.80 -0.02 15.02
CA ALA A 214 -9.32 1.32 15.25
C ALA A 214 -9.45 2.14 13.96
N GLN A 215 -8.55 1.98 12.97
CA GLN A 215 -8.68 2.59 11.64
C GLN A 215 -9.87 2.00 10.87
N LEU A 216 -9.97 0.67 10.84
CA LEU A 216 -11.02 -0.05 10.11
C LEU A 216 -12.42 0.20 10.69
N ALA A 217 -12.54 0.35 12.01
CA ALA A 217 -13.81 0.66 12.68
C ALA A 217 -14.42 2.00 12.23
N ARG A 218 -13.62 2.92 11.67
CA ARG A 218 -14.09 4.20 11.12
C ARG A 218 -14.49 4.11 9.65
N CYS A 219 -14.30 2.95 9.00
CA CYS A 219 -14.67 2.72 7.61
C CYS A 219 -16.13 2.29 7.47
N THR A 220 -16.79 2.76 6.42
CA THR A 220 -18.18 2.36 6.07
C THR A 220 -18.23 1.15 5.14
N ALA A 221 -17.08 0.71 4.63
CA ALA A 221 -16.88 -0.52 3.88
C ALA A 221 -17.50 -1.74 4.58
N ARG A 222 -18.13 -2.61 3.79
CA ARG A 222 -18.74 -3.86 4.27
C ARG A 222 -17.69 -4.92 4.62
N ARG A 223 -16.60 -4.95 3.86
CA ARG A 223 -15.45 -5.83 4.09
C ARG A 223 -14.30 -5.00 4.61
N ARG A 224 -13.66 -5.43 5.69
CA ARG A 224 -12.57 -4.70 6.34
C ARG A 224 -11.40 -5.65 6.52
N VAL A 225 -10.27 -5.31 5.93
CA VAL A 225 -9.11 -6.20 5.89
C VAL A 225 -7.89 -5.49 6.46
N ALA A 226 -7.23 -6.14 7.41
CA ALA A 226 -5.90 -5.76 7.85
C ALA A 226 -4.86 -6.54 7.05
N VAL A 227 -3.91 -5.85 6.43
CA VAL A 227 -2.78 -6.45 5.73
C VAL A 227 -1.52 -6.15 6.52
N LEU A 228 -0.89 -7.17 7.09
CA LEU A 228 0.33 -7.09 7.89
C LEU A 228 1.54 -7.51 7.05
N LEU A 229 2.51 -6.61 6.91
CA LEU A 229 3.84 -6.90 6.38
C LEU A 229 4.83 -7.04 7.55
N SER A 230 5.13 -8.26 7.98
CA SER A 230 6.02 -8.54 9.12
C SER A 230 6.48 -10.00 9.10
N ASP A 231 7.62 -10.27 9.73
CA ASP A 231 8.04 -11.63 10.12
C ASP A 231 7.32 -12.14 11.39
N CYS A 232 6.44 -11.31 11.97
CA CYS A 232 5.60 -11.59 13.14
C CYS A 232 6.35 -11.96 14.42
N ARG A 233 7.64 -11.62 14.52
CA ARG A 233 8.43 -11.82 15.73
C ARG A 233 8.12 -10.73 16.77
N ALA A 234 7.08 -10.93 17.57
CA ALA A 234 6.74 -10.02 18.65
C ALA A 234 7.81 -10.06 19.75
N THR A 235 8.36 -8.90 20.12
CA THR A 235 9.41 -8.78 21.14
C THR A 235 8.99 -7.93 22.33
N ALA A 236 7.79 -7.33 22.26
CA ALA A 236 7.17 -6.53 23.31
C ALA A 236 5.65 -6.50 23.14
N GLY A 237 4.95 -5.95 24.14
CA GLY A 237 3.51 -5.70 24.07
C GLY A 237 2.65 -6.83 24.64
N GLY A 238 1.36 -6.76 24.33
CA GLY A 238 0.37 -7.76 24.71
C GLY A 238 0.37 -8.99 23.79
N ASP A 239 -0.61 -9.88 23.97
CA ASP A 239 -0.77 -11.07 23.14
C ASP A 239 -1.24 -10.69 21.71
N PRO A 240 -0.41 -10.90 20.67
CA PRO A 240 -0.77 -10.55 19.30
C PRO A 240 -1.87 -11.45 18.72
N VAL A 241 -2.04 -12.69 19.20
CA VAL A 241 -3.08 -13.60 18.73
C VAL A 241 -4.46 -13.11 19.16
N THR A 242 -4.59 -12.72 20.44
CA THR A 242 -5.82 -12.08 20.94
C THR A 242 -6.14 -10.79 20.20
N ALA A 243 -5.13 -9.99 19.86
CA ALA A 243 -5.34 -8.78 19.05
C ALA A 243 -5.80 -9.11 17.63
N ALA A 244 -5.18 -10.10 16.97
CA ALA A 244 -5.54 -10.53 15.63
C ALA A 244 -6.98 -11.03 15.53
N ARG A 245 -7.44 -11.84 16.51
CA ARG A 245 -8.80 -12.39 16.54
C ARG A 245 -9.92 -11.35 16.70
N ARG A 246 -9.57 -10.08 17.00
CA ARG A 246 -10.51 -8.95 17.07
C ARG A 246 -10.68 -8.23 15.74
N LEU A 247 -9.94 -8.61 14.70
CA LEU A 247 -10.08 -8.08 13.34
C LEU A 247 -11.10 -8.92 12.57
N ASP A 248 -11.84 -8.26 11.67
CA ASP A 248 -12.81 -8.94 10.78
C ASP A 248 -12.09 -9.89 9.81
N GLU A 249 -10.95 -9.46 9.27
CA GLU A 249 -10.07 -10.24 8.39
C GLU A 249 -8.62 -9.80 8.57
N LEU A 250 -7.71 -10.75 8.71
CA LEU A 250 -6.26 -10.52 8.78
C LEU A 250 -5.52 -11.31 7.70
N CYS A 251 -4.59 -10.61 7.05
CA CYS A 251 -3.78 -11.09 5.96
C CYS A 251 -2.31 -10.82 6.29
N VAL A 252 -1.50 -11.86 6.45
CA VAL A 252 -0.09 -11.76 6.80
C VAL A 252 0.76 -12.02 5.56
N ILE A 253 1.66 -11.10 5.27
CA ILE A 253 2.62 -11.20 4.16
C ILE A 253 4.02 -11.09 4.75
N ALA A 254 4.84 -12.11 4.51
CA ALA A 254 6.21 -12.18 5.01
C ALA A 254 7.21 -12.52 3.89
N PRO A 255 8.49 -12.10 4.00
CA PRO A 255 9.54 -12.55 3.09
C PRO A 255 9.70 -14.07 3.13
N ALA A 256 9.77 -14.73 1.98
CA ALA A 256 9.87 -16.19 1.88
C ALA A 256 11.13 -16.79 2.56
N GLY A 257 12.19 -16.00 2.69
CA GLY A 257 13.41 -16.41 3.41
C GLY A 257 13.33 -16.34 4.94
N ASP A 258 12.27 -15.74 5.51
CA ASP A 258 12.10 -15.54 6.96
C ASP A 258 10.60 -15.51 7.33
N SER A 259 9.86 -16.54 6.92
CA SER A 259 8.39 -16.59 7.05
C SER A 259 7.86 -17.55 8.11
N ALA A 260 8.69 -18.40 8.70
CA ALA A 260 8.22 -19.50 9.57
C ALA A 260 7.37 -19.00 10.75
N ASP A 261 7.82 -17.95 11.44
CA ASP A 261 7.08 -17.36 12.57
C ASP A 261 5.80 -16.64 12.11
N ALA A 262 5.82 -16.01 10.93
CA ALA A 262 4.66 -15.37 10.35
C ALA A 262 3.57 -16.36 9.93
N GLU A 263 3.98 -17.51 9.39
CA GLU A 263 3.09 -18.61 9.02
C GLU A 263 2.45 -19.24 10.27
N ALA A 264 3.25 -19.57 11.28
CA ALA A 264 2.75 -20.11 12.55
C ALA A 264 1.80 -19.13 13.28
N PHE A 265 2.12 -17.84 13.24
CA PHE A 265 1.25 -16.79 13.78
C PHE A 265 -0.08 -16.73 13.01
N ALA A 266 -0.03 -16.76 11.68
CA ALA A 266 -1.22 -16.70 10.84
C ALA A 266 -2.15 -17.89 11.08
N GLU A 267 -1.59 -19.11 11.18
CA GLU A 267 -2.34 -20.32 11.51
C GLU A 267 -3.04 -20.20 12.87
N THR A 268 -2.31 -19.78 13.90
CA THR A 268 -2.85 -19.64 15.27
C THR A 268 -3.93 -18.55 15.37
N ALA A 269 -3.76 -17.47 14.60
CA ALA A 269 -4.67 -16.34 14.55
C ALA A 269 -5.90 -16.58 13.65
N GLY A 270 -5.88 -17.62 12.80
CA GLY A 270 -6.89 -17.83 11.75
C GLY A 270 -6.79 -16.81 10.61
N ALA A 271 -5.59 -16.28 10.37
CA ALA A 271 -5.31 -15.32 9.32
C ALA A 271 -4.88 -16.01 8.02
N ARG A 272 -5.11 -15.33 6.89
CA ARG A 272 -4.54 -15.76 5.59
C ARG A 272 -3.05 -15.42 5.56
N PHE A 273 -2.25 -16.24 4.90
CA PHE A 273 -0.80 -16.08 4.82
C PHE A 273 -0.30 -16.14 3.37
N ALA A 274 0.68 -15.30 3.03
CA ALA A 274 1.44 -15.40 1.78
C ALA A 274 2.92 -15.06 2.00
N ALA A 275 3.80 -15.90 1.45
CA ALA A 275 5.22 -15.63 1.37
C ALA A 275 5.56 -14.88 0.07
N ILE A 276 6.44 -13.88 0.15
CA ILE A 276 6.89 -13.10 -1.02
C ILE A 276 8.38 -13.28 -1.28
N ALA A 277 8.75 -13.44 -2.55
CA ALA A 277 10.15 -13.47 -2.97
C ALA A 277 10.77 -12.07 -2.95
N GLY A 278 9.96 -11.05 -3.25
CA GLY A 278 10.40 -9.65 -3.23
C GLY A 278 9.27 -8.66 -3.52
N PRO A 279 9.59 -7.36 -3.68
CA PRO A 279 8.60 -6.32 -3.90
C PRO A 279 7.64 -6.55 -5.07
N HIS A 280 8.11 -7.11 -6.20
CA HIS A 280 7.28 -7.34 -7.39
C HIS A 280 6.14 -8.33 -7.16
N SER A 281 6.29 -9.29 -6.23
CA SER A 281 5.28 -10.32 -5.95
C SER A 281 4.20 -9.85 -4.97
N ILE A 282 4.33 -8.67 -4.38
CA ILE A 282 3.39 -8.12 -3.40
C ILE A 282 1.99 -7.87 -3.98
N PRO A 283 1.84 -7.24 -5.16
CA PRO A 283 0.53 -7.00 -5.73
C PRO A 283 -0.24 -8.31 -5.97
N GLU A 284 0.45 -9.36 -6.40
CA GLU A 284 -0.13 -10.70 -6.57
C GLU A 284 -0.46 -11.33 -5.22
N ALA A 285 0.44 -11.30 -4.24
CA ALA A 285 0.17 -11.80 -2.89
C ALA A 285 -1.05 -11.11 -2.26
N ILE A 286 -1.14 -9.78 -2.37
CA ILE A 286 -2.30 -9.01 -1.92
C ILE A 286 -3.54 -9.42 -2.71
N ALA A 287 -3.44 -9.64 -4.03
CA ALA A 287 -4.58 -10.09 -4.82
C ALA A 287 -5.07 -11.48 -4.39
N THR A 288 -4.18 -12.46 -4.26
CA THR A 288 -4.50 -13.82 -3.82
C THR A 288 -5.13 -13.82 -2.45
N VAL A 289 -4.54 -13.08 -1.51
CA VAL A 289 -5.01 -13.05 -0.12
C VAL A 289 -6.30 -12.25 0.04
N LEU A 290 -6.61 -11.32 -0.88
CA LEU A 290 -7.87 -10.57 -0.89
C LEU A 290 -8.96 -11.16 -1.79
N THR A 291 -8.66 -12.17 -2.62
CA THR A 291 -9.66 -12.83 -3.45
C THR A 291 -10.33 -13.92 -2.62
N ASP A 292 -11.66 -13.93 -2.61
CA ASP A 292 -12.48 -14.97 -1.98
C ASP A 292 -12.44 -16.27 -2.80
#